data_AF-A0A7L4DSD3-F1
#
_entry.id   AF-A0A7L4DSD3-F1
#
_cell.length_a   1.000
_cell.length_b   1.000
_cell.length_c   1.000
_cell.angle_alpha   90.00
_cell.angle_beta   90.00
_cell.angle_gamma   90.00
#
_symmetry.space_group_name_H-M   'P 1'
#
loop_
_entity.id
_entity.type
_entity.pdbx_description
1 polymer ?
#
loop_
_entity_poly.entity_id
_entity_poly.type
_entity_poly.pdbx_seq_one_letter_code
_entity_poly.pdbx_strand_id
1 'polypeptide(L)'
;MWLYLLLVALVWALGWLVRDRRTLPSVKDKHVFITGCDSGFGNLLARRLARRGYRVLAACLTQRGADGLQRSCSGHLRTTLLDVTRPDSVRRAAEWVRAEVGEKGLFGLVNNAGVANPIGPTEWMAMDDYRQVMAVNAFGVIEVTLQLLPLLKRARGRVVNTSSVLGRLAANGGGYCISKYCVEAFSDSLRRDMYHFGVKVSIVEPGFFKTAVTNLESIEGSLRQLWERLAPETRLSYGEDFFHK
;
A
#
# COMPACT_ATOMS: atom_id res chain seq x y z
N MET A 1 9.14 -1.17 46.90
CA MET A 1 8.30 -0.67 45.77
C MET A 1 9.16 -0.19 44.60
N TRP A 2 10.07 0.77 44.79
CA TRP A 2 10.93 1.32 43.72
C TRP A 2 11.87 0.31 43.04
N LEU A 3 12.44 -0.63 43.78
CA LEU A 3 13.30 -1.69 43.23
C LEU A 3 12.57 -2.61 42.24
N TYR A 4 11.29 -2.91 42.48
CA TYR A 4 10.47 -3.72 41.58
C TYR A 4 10.13 -2.96 40.29
N LEU A 5 9.85 -1.66 40.39
CA LEU A 5 9.61 -0.81 39.21
C LEU A 5 10.87 -0.68 38.34
N LEU A 6 12.04 -0.51 38.97
CA LEU A 6 13.33 -0.50 38.27
C LEU A 6 13.60 -1.84 37.57
N LEU A 7 13.35 -2.97 38.25
CA LEU A 7 13.53 -4.28 37.67
C LEU A 7 12.60 -4.49 36.45
N VAL A 8 11.33 -4.11 36.53
CA VAL A 8 10.38 -4.19 35.41
C VAL A 8 10.83 -3.30 34.25
N ALA A 9 11.25 -2.07 34.52
CA ALA A 9 11.76 -1.17 33.49
C ALA A 9 13.02 -1.72 32.81
N LEU A 10 13.92 -2.35 33.58
CA LEU A 10 15.17 -2.90 33.08
C LEU A 10 14.94 -4.18 32.27
N VAL A 11 14.03 -5.06 32.70
CA VAL A 11 13.59 -6.23 31.93
C VAL A 11 12.86 -5.80 30.64
N TRP A 12 12.02 -4.77 30.72
CA TRP A 12 11.35 -4.21 29.54
C TRP A 12 12.36 -3.60 28.56
N ALA A 13 13.32 -2.80 29.03
CA ALA A 13 14.36 -2.20 28.21
C ALA A 13 15.28 -3.25 27.58
N LEU A 14 15.66 -4.28 28.34
CA LEU A 14 16.47 -5.40 27.86
C LEU A 14 15.69 -6.22 26.82
N GLY A 15 14.42 -6.52 27.08
CA GLY A 15 13.53 -7.21 26.14
C GLY A 15 13.33 -6.41 24.85
N TRP A 16 13.18 -5.08 24.97
CA TRP A 16 13.11 -4.16 23.84
C TRP A 16 14.41 -4.16 23.02
N LEU A 17 15.57 -4.07 23.67
CA LEU A 17 16.89 -4.15 23.04
C LEU A 17 17.11 -5.49 22.31
N VAL A 18 16.77 -6.61 22.95
CA VAL A 18 16.92 -7.95 22.34
C VAL A 18 15.98 -8.10 21.14
N ARG A 19 14.75 -7.60 21.23
CA ARG A 19 13.78 -7.62 20.12
C ARG A 19 14.28 -6.78 18.93
N ASP A 20 14.77 -5.57 19.16
CA ASP A 20 15.24 -4.66 18.12
C ASP A 20 16.56 -5.12 17.48
N ARG A 21 17.36 -5.91 18.21
CA ARG A 21 18.58 -6.53 17.67
C ARG A 21 18.32 -7.76 16.80
N ARG A 22 17.07 -8.25 16.66
CA ARG A 22 16.77 -9.37 15.77
C ARG A 22 16.92 -8.95 14.30
N THR A 23 18.07 -9.26 13.72
CA THR A 23 18.28 -9.17 12.27
C THR A 23 17.69 -10.41 11.60
N LEU A 24 17.05 -10.21 10.45
CA LEU A 24 16.70 -11.34 9.59
C LEU A 24 18.01 -12.03 9.13
N PRO A 25 18.03 -13.37 8.99
CA PRO A 25 19.13 -14.07 8.32
C PRO A 25 19.37 -13.49 6.93
N SER A 26 20.56 -13.75 6.35
CA SER A 26 21.01 -13.24 5.05
C SER A 26 19.86 -12.92 4.08
N VAL A 27 19.81 -11.67 3.64
CA VAL A 27 18.73 -11.13 2.82
C VAL A 27 19.10 -11.03 1.33
N LYS A 28 20.34 -11.40 0.98
CA LYS A 28 20.94 -11.22 -0.35
C LYS A 28 20.15 -11.90 -1.49
N ASP A 29 19.38 -12.94 -1.19
CA ASP A 29 18.59 -13.69 -2.17
C ASP A 29 17.07 -13.52 -2.05
N LYS A 30 16.62 -12.61 -1.17
CA LYS A 30 15.21 -12.43 -0.87
C LYS A 30 14.59 -11.39 -1.79
N HIS A 31 13.73 -11.86 -2.68
CA HIS A 31 12.99 -10.99 -3.60
C HIS A 31 11.78 -10.36 -2.93
N VAL A 32 11.65 -9.04 -3.06
CA VAL A 32 10.50 -8.28 -2.55
C VAL A 32 9.86 -7.51 -3.70
N PHE A 33 8.60 -7.81 -3.99
CA PHE A 33 7.80 -7.07 -4.96
C PHE A 33 7.00 -5.97 -4.26
N ILE A 34 7.05 -4.75 -4.78
CA ILE A 34 6.40 -3.57 -4.19
C ILE A 34 5.61 -2.86 -5.27
N THR A 35 4.31 -2.62 -5.04
CA THR A 35 3.47 -1.82 -5.96
C THR A 35 3.46 -0.34 -5.57
N GLY A 36 3.23 0.56 -6.54
CA GLY A 36 3.13 2.00 -6.29
C GLY A 36 4.47 2.65 -5.90
N CYS A 37 5.54 2.35 -6.63
CA CYS A 37 6.89 2.82 -6.33
C CYS A 37 7.25 4.18 -6.96
N ASP A 38 6.35 4.84 -7.68
CA ASP A 38 6.59 6.14 -8.32
C ASP A 38 7.03 7.20 -7.32
N SER A 39 6.45 7.20 -6.11
CA SER A 39 6.73 8.17 -5.05
C SER A 39 6.40 7.62 -3.65
N GLY A 40 6.53 8.47 -2.62
CA GLY A 40 6.02 8.18 -1.26
C GLY A 40 6.61 6.93 -0.62
N PHE A 41 5.76 6.19 0.11
CA PHE A 41 6.18 5.03 0.90
C PHE A 41 6.79 3.92 0.06
N GLY A 42 6.18 3.55 -1.08
CA GLY A 42 6.68 2.51 -1.98
C GLY A 42 8.09 2.81 -2.47
N ASN A 43 8.33 4.04 -2.94
CA ASN A 43 9.64 4.49 -3.40
C ASN A 43 10.71 4.46 -2.29
N LEU A 44 10.37 5.01 -1.11
CA LEU A 44 11.27 5.03 0.04
C LEU A 44 11.59 3.62 0.55
N LEU A 45 10.59 2.74 0.57
CA LEU A 45 10.74 1.34 0.96
C LEU A 45 11.63 0.60 -0.02
N ALA A 46 11.40 0.76 -1.33
CA ALA A 46 12.20 0.14 -2.38
C ALA A 46 13.69 0.49 -2.22
N ARG A 47 14.01 1.78 -2.07
CA ARG A 47 15.38 2.26 -1.82
C ARG A 47 15.97 1.71 -0.53
N ARG A 48 15.18 1.63 0.54
CA ARG A 48 15.64 1.16 1.84
C ARG A 48 15.91 -0.34 1.84
N LEU A 49 15.07 -1.14 1.17
CA LEU A 49 15.28 -2.58 1.03
C LEU A 49 16.47 -2.89 0.12
N ALA A 50 16.61 -2.18 -1.00
CA ALA A 50 17.76 -2.33 -1.89
C ALA A 50 19.09 -2.04 -1.15
N ARG A 51 19.16 -0.94 -0.39
CA ARG A 51 20.33 -0.62 0.46
C ARG A 51 20.62 -1.65 1.55
N ARG A 52 19.61 -2.42 1.96
CA ARG A 52 19.77 -3.52 2.92
C ARG A 52 20.13 -4.85 2.25
N GLY A 53 20.30 -4.87 0.93
CA GLY A 53 20.72 -6.04 0.17
C GLY A 53 19.59 -6.97 -0.28
N TYR A 54 18.32 -6.55 -0.17
CA TYR A 54 17.21 -7.29 -0.77
C TYR A 54 17.21 -7.12 -2.29
N ARG A 55 16.69 -8.13 -3.02
CA ARG A 55 16.43 -8.02 -4.47
C ARG A 55 15.05 -7.40 -4.67
N VAL A 56 15.00 -6.10 -4.92
CA VAL A 56 13.74 -5.35 -4.99
C VAL A 56 13.21 -5.35 -6.42
N LEU A 57 11.96 -5.77 -6.55
CA LEU A 57 11.17 -5.73 -7.77
C LEU A 57 10.13 -4.62 -7.61
N ALA A 58 10.41 -3.43 -8.14
CA ALA A 58 9.63 -2.22 -7.90
C ALA A 58 8.67 -1.92 -9.07
N ALA A 59 7.37 -2.05 -8.82
CA ALA A 59 6.34 -1.72 -9.79
C ALA A 59 5.96 -0.23 -9.69
N CYS A 60 6.04 0.48 -10.82
CA CYS A 60 5.64 1.89 -10.96
C CYS A 60 4.50 2.00 -11.98
N LEU A 61 3.62 2.98 -11.82
CA LEU A 61 2.57 3.29 -12.80
C LEU A 61 3.16 4.00 -14.03
N THR A 62 4.18 4.85 -13.81
CA THR A 62 4.75 5.70 -14.86
C THR A 62 6.18 5.31 -15.22
N GLN A 63 6.54 5.49 -16.49
CA GLN A 63 7.91 5.28 -16.97
C GLN A 63 8.91 6.20 -16.25
N ARG A 64 8.53 7.46 -16.03
CA ARG A 64 9.35 8.43 -15.28
C ARG A 64 9.67 7.95 -13.87
N GLY A 65 8.67 7.40 -13.16
CA GLY A 65 8.84 6.82 -11.82
C GLY A 65 9.78 5.63 -11.83
N ALA A 66 9.59 4.71 -12.77
CA ALA A 66 10.45 3.54 -12.97
C ALA A 66 11.91 3.97 -13.24
N ASP A 67 12.15 4.82 -14.24
CA ASP A 67 13.50 5.25 -14.61
C ASP A 67 14.20 6.03 -13.50
N GLY A 68 13.45 6.87 -12.77
CA GLY A 68 13.98 7.64 -11.65
C GLY A 68 14.39 6.74 -10.47
N LEU A 69 13.63 5.68 -10.20
CA LEU A 69 13.96 4.73 -9.14
C LEU A 69 15.12 3.82 -9.55
N GLN A 70 15.13 3.30 -10.80
CA GLN A 70 16.18 2.45 -11.33
C GLN A 70 17.55 3.14 -11.29
N ARG A 71 17.61 4.41 -11.72
CA ARG A 71 18.85 5.22 -11.69
C ARG A 71 19.42 5.43 -10.28
N SER A 72 18.56 5.36 -9.27
CA SER A 72 18.93 5.73 -7.91
C SER A 72 19.48 4.60 -7.04
N CYS A 73 19.36 3.35 -7.50
CA CYS A 73 19.75 2.15 -6.76
C CYS A 73 20.32 1.13 -7.75
N SER A 74 21.63 1.15 -8.00
CA SER A 74 22.28 0.17 -8.87
C SER A 74 22.39 -1.21 -8.20
N GLY A 75 22.19 -2.28 -8.99
CA GLY A 75 22.52 -3.66 -8.64
C GLY A 75 21.43 -4.49 -7.93
N HIS A 76 20.67 -3.91 -6.99
CA HIS A 76 19.70 -4.65 -6.16
C HIS A 76 18.24 -4.28 -6.40
N LEU A 77 17.96 -3.42 -7.38
CA LEU A 77 16.61 -2.97 -7.71
C LEU A 77 16.35 -3.09 -9.21
N ARG A 78 15.19 -3.64 -9.57
CA ARG A 78 14.67 -3.67 -10.93
C ARG A 78 13.25 -3.12 -10.95
N THR A 79 12.91 -2.36 -11.98
CA THR A 79 11.58 -1.77 -12.13
C THR A 79 10.74 -2.44 -13.21
N THR A 80 9.42 -2.43 -13.02
CA THR A 80 8.43 -2.80 -14.04
C THR A 80 7.28 -1.81 -14.05
N LEU A 81 6.55 -1.71 -15.17
CA LEU A 81 5.32 -0.95 -15.23
C LEU A 81 4.15 -1.78 -14.74
N LEU A 82 3.33 -1.20 -13.88
CA LEU A 82 2.13 -1.83 -13.34
C LEU A 82 1.02 -0.81 -13.14
N ASP A 83 -0.05 -0.98 -13.89
CA ASP A 83 -1.37 -0.45 -13.57
C ASP A 83 -2.20 -1.55 -12.90
N VAL A 84 -2.46 -1.41 -11.61
CA VAL A 84 -3.20 -2.41 -10.83
C VAL A 84 -4.69 -2.49 -11.20
N THR A 85 -5.20 -1.55 -11.98
CA THR A 85 -6.60 -1.56 -12.47
C THR A 85 -6.76 -2.35 -13.75
N ARG A 86 -5.65 -2.79 -14.37
CA ARG A 86 -5.64 -3.49 -15.66
C ARG A 86 -5.18 -4.94 -15.49
N PRO A 87 -6.08 -5.92 -15.66
CA PRO A 87 -5.74 -7.34 -15.47
C PRO A 87 -4.55 -7.83 -16.31
N ASP A 88 -4.44 -7.38 -17.57
CA ASP A 88 -3.28 -7.71 -18.42
C ASP A 88 -1.97 -7.13 -17.88
N SER A 89 -2.01 -5.94 -17.28
CA SER A 89 -0.82 -5.35 -16.66
C SER A 89 -0.40 -6.13 -15.43
N VAL A 90 -1.34 -6.55 -14.59
CA VAL A 90 -1.08 -7.37 -13.40
C VAL A 90 -0.48 -8.72 -13.81
N ARG A 91 -1.06 -9.38 -14.82
CA ARG A 91 -0.57 -10.66 -15.35
C ARG A 91 0.86 -10.56 -15.86
N ARG A 92 1.17 -9.57 -16.71
CA ARG A 92 2.54 -9.36 -17.21
C ARG A 92 3.54 -9.08 -16.08
N ALA A 93 3.15 -8.27 -15.09
CA ALA A 93 4.00 -8.03 -13.93
C ALA A 93 4.22 -9.30 -13.10
N ALA A 94 3.21 -10.13 -12.92
CA ALA A 94 3.31 -11.40 -12.19
C ALA A 94 4.19 -12.43 -12.93
N GLU A 95 4.09 -12.51 -14.26
CA GLU A 95 4.98 -13.32 -15.11
C GLU A 95 6.43 -12.85 -15.01
N TRP A 96 6.64 -11.54 -15.07
CA TRP A 96 7.97 -10.96 -14.87
C TRP A 96 8.52 -11.30 -13.47
N VAL A 97 7.73 -11.13 -12.40
CA VAL A 97 8.13 -11.53 -11.05
C VAL A 97 8.46 -13.01 -10.98
N ARG A 98 7.67 -13.88 -11.62
CA ARG A 98 7.94 -15.32 -11.69
C ARG A 98 9.30 -15.62 -12.31
N ALA A 99 9.65 -14.95 -13.40
CA ALA A 99 10.94 -15.11 -14.06
C ALA A 99 12.11 -14.64 -13.17
N GLU A 100 11.95 -13.54 -12.45
CA GLU A 100 12.99 -13.00 -11.55
C GLU A 100 13.25 -13.89 -10.33
N VAL A 101 12.20 -14.47 -9.74
CA VAL A 101 12.32 -15.23 -8.48
C VAL A 101 12.61 -16.72 -8.70
N GLY A 102 12.21 -17.28 -9.84
CA GLY A 102 12.37 -18.69 -10.18
C GLY A 102 11.82 -19.65 -9.11
N GLU A 103 12.56 -20.74 -8.87
CA GLU A 103 12.18 -21.77 -7.90
C GLU A 103 12.28 -21.34 -6.43
N LYS A 104 12.92 -20.20 -6.14
CA LYS A 104 12.97 -19.66 -4.77
C LYS A 104 11.62 -19.09 -4.31
N GLY A 105 10.77 -18.67 -5.26
CA GLY A 105 9.52 -17.99 -4.96
C GLY A 105 9.70 -16.56 -4.42
N LEU A 106 8.58 -15.92 -4.08
CA LEU A 106 8.56 -14.51 -3.68
C LEU A 106 8.64 -14.37 -2.15
N PHE A 107 9.74 -13.83 -1.63
CA PHE A 107 9.92 -13.67 -0.19
C PHE A 107 8.95 -12.65 0.41
N GLY A 108 8.65 -11.56 -0.30
CA GLY A 108 7.72 -10.53 0.17
C GLY A 108 6.94 -9.87 -0.95
N LEU A 109 5.67 -9.61 -0.69
CA LEU A 109 4.80 -8.73 -1.47
C LEU A 109 4.41 -7.54 -0.59
N VAL A 110 4.53 -6.33 -1.12
CA VAL A 110 4.06 -5.10 -0.48
C VAL A 110 3.06 -4.43 -1.41
N ASN A 111 1.78 -4.56 -1.08
CA ASN A 111 0.71 -3.85 -1.78
C ASN A 111 0.64 -2.42 -1.24
N ASN A 112 1.15 -1.46 -2.01
CA ASN A 112 1.24 -0.06 -1.61
C ASN A 112 0.59 0.90 -2.62
N ALA A 113 0.38 0.50 -3.88
CA ALA A 113 -0.37 1.31 -4.84
C ALA A 113 -1.73 1.74 -4.26
N GLY A 114 -2.04 3.03 -4.38
CA GLY A 114 -3.30 3.57 -3.89
C GLY A 114 -3.52 5.04 -4.24
N VAL A 115 -4.79 5.43 -4.29
CA VAL A 115 -5.27 6.79 -4.53
C VAL A 115 -6.24 7.22 -3.44
N ALA A 116 -6.26 8.50 -3.10
CA ALA A 116 -7.25 9.09 -2.19
C ALA A 116 -8.46 9.60 -2.96
N ASN A 117 -8.19 10.42 -3.96
CA ASN A 117 -9.21 11.17 -4.68
C ASN A 117 -10.00 10.29 -5.66
N PRO A 118 -11.26 10.66 -5.92
CA PRO A 118 -11.97 11.79 -5.31
C PRO A 118 -12.44 11.53 -3.86
N ILE A 119 -12.39 12.59 -3.04
CA ILE A 119 -12.88 12.63 -1.65
C ILE A 119 -13.78 13.87 -1.52
N GLY A 120 -14.95 13.72 -0.91
CA GLY A 120 -15.87 14.81 -0.65
C GLY A 120 -17.12 14.35 0.10
N PRO A 121 -18.07 15.24 0.39
CA PRO A 121 -19.37 14.88 0.96
C PRO A 121 -20.06 13.80 0.13
N THR A 122 -20.74 12.86 0.79
CA THR A 122 -21.30 11.66 0.13
C THR A 122 -22.25 11.99 -1.02
N GLU A 123 -23.08 13.02 -0.88
CA GLU A 123 -24.03 13.44 -1.92
C GLU A 123 -23.34 14.04 -3.17
N TRP A 124 -22.07 14.45 -3.04
CA TRP A 124 -21.30 14.99 -4.16
C TRP A 124 -20.67 13.89 -5.03
N MET A 125 -20.71 12.65 -4.55
CA MET A 125 -20.06 11.51 -5.17
C MET A 125 -21.01 10.77 -6.12
N ALA A 126 -20.51 10.40 -7.28
CA ALA A 126 -21.14 9.47 -8.21
C ALA A 126 -20.61 8.04 -7.98
N MET A 127 -21.37 7.03 -8.40
CA MET A 127 -20.93 5.63 -8.27
C MET A 127 -19.59 5.33 -8.95
N ASP A 128 -19.27 6.01 -10.04
CA ASP A 128 -18.00 5.83 -10.75
C ASP A 128 -16.80 6.31 -9.95
N ASP A 129 -16.97 7.30 -9.08
CA ASP A 129 -15.90 7.76 -8.17
C ASP A 129 -15.52 6.66 -7.17
N TYR A 130 -16.53 5.99 -6.60
CA TYR A 130 -16.32 4.86 -5.71
C TYR A 130 -15.63 3.73 -6.47
N ARG A 131 -16.11 3.41 -7.69
CA ARG A 131 -15.51 2.36 -8.54
C ARG A 131 -14.05 2.65 -8.84
N GLN A 132 -13.69 3.90 -9.18
CA GLN A 132 -12.32 4.29 -9.48
C GLN A 132 -11.38 4.06 -8.29
N VAL A 133 -11.75 4.53 -7.10
CA VAL A 133 -10.91 4.34 -5.89
C VAL A 133 -10.84 2.87 -5.50
N MET A 134 -11.97 2.15 -5.57
CA MET A 134 -12.02 0.71 -5.27
C MET A 134 -11.20 -0.13 -6.25
N ALA A 135 -11.19 0.22 -7.53
CA ALA A 135 -10.41 -0.48 -8.56
C ALA A 135 -8.92 -0.48 -8.23
N VAL A 136 -8.38 0.64 -7.75
CA VAL A 136 -6.96 0.72 -7.35
C VAL A 136 -6.74 0.10 -5.97
N ASN A 137 -7.46 0.60 -4.96
CA ASN A 137 -7.11 0.37 -3.56
C ASN A 137 -7.57 -0.98 -3.02
N ALA A 138 -8.63 -1.56 -3.58
CA ALA A 138 -9.20 -2.82 -3.13
C ALA A 138 -8.97 -3.92 -4.17
N PHE A 139 -9.57 -3.79 -5.35
CA PHE A 139 -9.50 -4.84 -6.38
C PHE A 139 -8.08 -5.03 -6.91
N GLY A 140 -7.32 -3.95 -7.11
CA GLY A 140 -5.91 -4.04 -7.48
C GLY A 140 -5.05 -4.77 -6.45
N VAL A 141 -5.28 -4.54 -5.15
CA VAL A 141 -4.61 -5.27 -4.05
C VAL A 141 -4.95 -6.76 -4.09
N ILE A 142 -6.24 -7.07 -4.28
CA ILE A 142 -6.72 -8.46 -4.36
C ILE A 142 -6.10 -9.15 -5.57
N GLU A 143 -6.19 -8.56 -6.77
CA GLU A 143 -5.73 -9.18 -8.01
C GLU A 143 -4.23 -9.44 -8.02
N VAL A 144 -3.41 -8.45 -7.62
CA VAL A 144 -1.95 -8.60 -7.49
C VAL A 144 -1.63 -9.72 -6.51
N THR A 145 -2.33 -9.77 -5.37
CA THR A 145 -2.10 -10.80 -4.36
C THR A 145 -2.42 -12.19 -4.91
N LEU A 146 -3.60 -12.37 -5.53
CA LEU A 146 -4.02 -13.65 -6.09
C LEU A 146 -3.05 -14.17 -7.17
N GLN A 147 -2.56 -13.30 -8.04
CA GLN A 147 -1.59 -13.67 -9.10
C GLN A 147 -0.23 -14.10 -8.53
N LEU A 148 0.18 -13.55 -7.38
CA LEU A 148 1.48 -13.83 -6.77
C LEU A 148 1.43 -14.86 -5.63
N LEU A 149 0.23 -15.26 -5.17
CA LEU A 149 0.05 -16.23 -4.10
C LEU A 149 0.82 -17.54 -4.30
N PRO A 150 0.87 -18.16 -5.49
CA PRO A 150 1.65 -19.37 -5.69
C PRO A 150 3.14 -19.19 -5.36
N LEU A 151 3.72 -18.03 -5.73
CA LEU A 151 5.12 -17.71 -5.46
C LEU A 151 5.38 -17.43 -3.98
N LEU A 152 4.42 -16.75 -3.33
CA LEU A 152 4.46 -16.50 -1.89
C LEU A 152 4.40 -17.80 -1.09
N LYS A 153 3.51 -18.73 -1.46
CA LYS A 153 3.41 -20.06 -0.84
C LYS A 153 4.71 -20.84 -0.98
N ARG A 154 5.32 -20.85 -2.18
CA ARG A 154 6.60 -21.52 -2.45
C ARG A 154 7.71 -21.02 -1.52
N ALA A 155 7.79 -19.72 -1.31
CA ALA A 155 8.82 -19.11 -0.46
C ALA A 155 8.48 -19.09 1.04
N ARG A 156 7.28 -19.54 1.45
CA ARG A 156 6.71 -19.26 2.78
C ARG A 156 6.84 -17.76 3.12
N GLY A 157 6.49 -16.94 2.14
CA GLY A 157 6.76 -15.51 2.09
C GLY A 157 5.87 -14.68 3.00
N ARG A 158 5.80 -13.38 2.72
CA ARG A 158 4.97 -12.44 3.46
C ARG A 158 4.22 -11.49 2.54
N VAL A 159 3.01 -11.12 2.95
CA VAL A 159 2.20 -10.07 2.32
C VAL A 159 2.09 -8.92 3.32
N VAL A 160 2.41 -7.71 2.87
CA VAL A 160 2.22 -6.47 3.62
C VAL A 160 1.26 -5.60 2.83
N ASN A 161 0.07 -5.37 3.39
CA ASN A 161 -0.92 -4.50 2.78
C ASN A 161 -0.87 -3.12 3.43
N THR A 162 -0.73 -2.09 2.60
CA THR A 162 -0.72 -0.69 3.05
C THR A 162 -2.15 -0.19 3.11
N SER A 163 -2.72 -0.25 4.30
CA SER A 163 -4.06 0.27 4.60
C SER A 163 -3.97 1.77 4.93
N SER A 164 -4.65 2.21 5.98
CA SER A 164 -4.65 3.57 6.52
C SER A 164 -5.30 3.54 7.90
N VAL A 165 -5.06 4.56 8.73
CA VAL A 165 -5.94 4.86 9.87
C VAL A 165 -7.42 4.94 9.45
N LEU A 166 -7.69 5.35 8.20
CA LEU A 166 -9.03 5.39 7.61
C LEU A 166 -9.60 4.01 7.21
N GLY A 167 -8.86 2.94 7.46
CA GLY A 167 -9.38 1.56 7.49
C GLY A 167 -9.95 1.16 8.87
N ARG A 168 -9.75 1.99 9.90
CA ARG A 168 -10.24 1.79 11.28
C ARG A 168 -11.29 2.79 11.71
N LEU A 169 -11.32 3.96 11.07
CA LEU A 169 -12.27 5.03 11.33
C LEU A 169 -12.72 5.67 10.02
N ALA A 170 -13.98 6.05 9.92
CA ALA A 170 -14.50 6.76 8.75
C ALA A 170 -14.52 8.26 9.05
N ALA A 171 -13.60 9.02 8.45
CA ALA A 171 -13.52 10.47 8.60
C ALA A 171 -13.74 11.23 7.28
N ASN A 172 -13.70 10.52 6.15
CA ASN A 172 -13.81 11.10 4.82
C ASN A 172 -14.95 10.42 4.05
N GLY A 173 -15.68 11.18 3.23
CA GLY A 173 -16.61 10.60 2.25
C GLY A 173 -15.90 10.09 0.99
N GLY A 174 -16.66 9.51 0.07
CA GLY A 174 -16.11 8.88 -1.14
C GLY A 174 -15.50 7.49 -0.89
N GLY A 175 -14.78 7.00 -1.91
CA GLY A 175 -14.34 5.60 -1.94
C GLY A 175 -13.16 5.25 -1.02
N TYR A 176 -12.45 6.23 -0.48
CA TYR A 176 -11.18 5.97 0.20
C TYR A 176 -11.33 5.12 1.46
N CYS A 177 -12.16 5.58 2.43
CA CYS A 177 -12.40 4.83 3.67
C CYS A 177 -12.92 3.42 3.37
N ILE A 178 -13.93 3.31 2.50
CA ILE A 178 -14.52 2.03 2.07
C ILE A 178 -13.44 1.09 1.53
N SER A 179 -12.56 1.60 0.67
CA SER A 179 -11.48 0.80 0.09
C SER A 179 -10.47 0.31 1.14
N LYS A 180 -10.19 1.11 2.17
CA LYS A 180 -9.25 0.73 3.24
C LYS A 180 -9.87 -0.26 4.23
N TYR A 181 -11.15 -0.12 4.57
CA TYR A 181 -11.90 -1.17 5.29
C TYR A 181 -11.94 -2.49 4.51
N CYS A 182 -12.09 -2.44 3.18
CA CYS A 182 -12.01 -3.63 2.34
C CYS A 182 -10.62 -4.30 2.45
N VAL A 183 -9.54 -3.52 2.43
CA VAL A 183 -8.17 -4.05 2.60
C VAL A 183 -7.97 -4.68 3.99
N GLU A 184 -8.54 -4.11 5.06
CA GLU A 184 -8.53 -4.73 6.40
C GLU A 184 -9.16 -6.12 6.37
N ALA A 185 -10.42 -6.19 5.91
CA ALA A 185 -11.19 -7.44 5.89
C ALA A 185 -10.56 -8.50 4.96
N PHE A 186 -10.06 -8.07 3.80
CA PHE A 186 -9.32 -8.94 2.88
C PHE A 186 -8.06 -9.51 3.55
N SER A 187 -7.29 -8.67 4.23
CA SER A 187 -6.05 -9.07 4.89
C SER A 187 -6.29 -10.06 6.03
N ASP A 188 -7.37 -9.89 6.79
CA ASP A 188 -7.74 -10.81 7.87
C ASP A 188 -8.16 -12.18 7.33
N SER A 189 -8.94 -12.19 6.24
CA SER A 189 -9.30 -13.44 5.56
C SER A 189 -8.07 -14.14 4.99
N LEU A 190 -7.24 -13.41 4.22
CA LEU A 190 -6.01 -13.92 3.63
C LEU A 190 -5.07 -14.49 4.68
N ARG A 191 -4.97 -13.86 5.86
CA ARG A 191 -4.12 -14.34 6.96
C ARG A 191 -4.54 -15.72 7.44
N ARG A 192 -5.85 -15.96 7.60
CA ARG A 192 -6.39 -17.27 8.03
C ARG A 192 -6.17 -18.32 6.94
N ASP A 193 -6.52 -17.99 5.71
CA ASP A 193 -6.44 -18.92 4.58
C ASP A 193 -4.99 -19.37 4.32
N MET A 194 -4.05 -18.43 4.45
CA MET A 194 -2.65 -18.67 4.12
C MET A 194 -1.80 -19.21 5.28
N TYR A 195 -2.37 -19.31 6.49
CA TYR A 195 -1.67 -19.73 7.70
C TYR A 195 -0.96 -21.08 7.53
N HIS A 196 -1.67 -22.07 6.98
CA HIS A 196 -1.19 -23.44 6.79
C HIS A 196 -0.07 -23.56 5.76
N PHE A 197 0.04 -22.58 4.85
CA PHE A 197 1.12 -22.52 3.87
C PHE A 197 2.35 -21.76 4.41
N GLY A 198 2.31 -21.28 5.65
CA GLY A 198 3.41 -20.55 6.28
C GLY A 198 3.57 -19.11 5.77
N VAL A 199 2.67 -18.61 4.93
CA VAL A 199 2.70 -17.21 4.46
C VAL A 199 2.15 -16.30 5.56
N LYS A 200 2.89 -15.23 5.86
CA LYS A 200 2.49 -14.26 6.90
C LYS A 200 1.86 -13.03 6.27
N VAL A 201 0.76 -12.56 6.83
CA VAL A 201 0.03 -11.37 6.34
C VAL A 201 0.02 -10.31 7.42
N SER A 202 0.46 -9.11 7.07
CA SER A 202 0.52 -7.95 7.96
C SER A 202 -0.09 -6.73 7.29
N ILE A 203 -0.65 -5.84 8.11
CA ILE A 203 -1.26 -4.60 7.68
C ILE A 203 -0.44 -3.46 8.27
N VAL A 204 -0.20 -2.43 7.46
CA VAL A 204 0.38 -1.17 7.92
C VAL A 204 -0.67 -0.10 7.73
N GLU A 205 -0.92 0.69 8.78
CA GLU A 205 -1.99 1.70 8.83
C GLU A 205 -1.38 3.10 9.03
N PRO A 206 -0.87 3.74 7.97
CA PRO A 206 -0.34 5.09 8.10
C PRO A 206 -1.45 6.09 8.46
N GLY A 207 -1.10 7.06 9.30
CA GLY A 207 -1.88 8.29 9.49
C GLY A 207 -1.59 9.33 8.39
N PHE A 208 -1.63 10.61 8.74
CA PHE A 208 -1.30 11.70 7.81
C PHE A 208 0.21 11.87 7.66
N PHE A 209 0.75 11.48 6.51
CA PHE A 209 2.14 11.66 6.13
C PHE A 209 2.24 12.38 4.80
N LYS A 210 3.24 13.25 4.63
CA LYS A 210 3.50 13.97 3.39
C LYS A 210 3.78 12.99 2.23
N THR A 211 2.75 12.67 1.46
CA THR A 211 2.78 11.79 0.29
C THR A 211 1.88 12.36 -0.81
N ALA A 212 1.92 11.79 -2.01
CA ALA A 212 1.04 12.21 -3.11
C ALA A 212 -0.46 12.05 -2.76
N VAL A 213 -0.80 11.05 -1.95
CA VAL A 213 -2.19 10.75 -1.53
C VAL A 213 -2.76 11.85 -0.63
N THR A 214 -1.93 12.55 0.13
CA THR A 214 -2.34 13.62 1.06
C THR A 214 -1.97 15.01 0.54
N ASN A 215 -1.74 15.16 -0.77
CA ASN A 215 -1.40 16.46 -1.36
C ASN A 215 -2.63 17.37 -1.35
N LEU A 216 -2.54 18.50 -0.63
CA LEU A 216 -3.66 19.41 -0.42
C LEU A 216 -4.16 20.03 -1.74
N GLU A 217 -3.25 20.47 -2.62
CA GLU A 217 -3.63 21.05 -3.93
C GLU A 217 -4.43 20.04 -4.77
N SER A 218 -4.05 18.77 -4.75
CA SER A 218 -4.78 17.70 -5.45
C SER A 218 -6.15 17.45 -4.84
N ILE A 219 -6.27 17.49 -3.51
CA ILE A 219 -7.55 17.31 -2.80
C ILE A 219 -8.47 18.51 -3.08
N GLU A 220 -7.98 19.74 -2.96
CA GLU A 220 -8.74 20.96 -3.25
C GLU A 220 -9.19 21.01 -4.72
N GLY A 221 -8.31 20.65 -5.65
CA GLY A 221 -8.66 20.55 -7.07
C GLY A 221 -9.74 19.50 -7.32
N SER A 222 -9.65 18.34 -6.66
CA SER A 222 -10.70 17.33 -6.73
C SER A 222 -12.02 17.83 -6.14
N LEU A 223 -12.00 18.53 -5.01
CA LEU A 223 -13.21 19.09 -4.38
C LEU A 223 -13.88 20.15 -5.26
N ARG A 224 -13.10 21.03 -5.92
CA ARG A 224 -13.61 21.98 -6.91
C ARG A 224 -14.34 21.28 -8.05
N GLN A 225 -13.74 20.23 -8.60
CA GLN A 225 -14.36 19.42 -9.66
C GLN A 225 -15.65 18.74 -9.19
N LEU A 226 -15.68 18.24 -7.95
CA LEU A 226 -16.90 17.67 -7.35
C LEU A 226 -18.00 18.71 -7.21
N TRP A 227 -17.67 19.92 -6.77
CA TRP A 227 -18.60 21.05 -6.62
C TRP A 227 -19.17 21.52 -7.97
N GLU A 228 -18.32 21.69 -8.97
CA GLU A 228 -18.70 22.20 -10.30
C GLU A 228 -19.65 21.28 -11.06
N ARG A 229 -19.58 19.97 -10.81
CA ARG A 229 -20.44 18.97 -11.48
C ARG A 229 -21.74 18.66 -10.70
N LEU A 230 -21.98 19.28 -9.55
CA LEU A 230 -23.20 19.05 -8.77
C LEU A 230 -24.45 19.45 -9.57
N ALA A 231 -25.54 18.73 -9.35
CA ALA A 231 -26.86 19.18 -9.79
C ALA A 231 -27.18 20.55 -9.15
N PRO A 232 -27.82 21.47 -9.89
CA PRO A 232 -28.14 22.80 -9.37
C PRO A 232 -28.90 22.75 -8.03
N GLU A 233 -29.82 21.81 -7.88
CA GLU A 233 -30.62 21.63 -6.66
C GLU A 233 -29.74 21.26 -5.46
N THR A 234 -28.80 20.33 -5.65
CA THR A 234 -27.84 19.94 -4.61
C THR A 234 -26.88 21.09 -4.30
N ARG A 235 -26.36 21.80 -5.32
CA ARG A 235 -25.48 22.94 -5.08
C ARG A 235 -26.17 24.05 -4.29
N LEU A 236 -27.45 24.33 -4.59
CA LEU A 236 -28.28 25.28 -3.86
C LEU A 236 -28.54 24.83 -2.42
N SER A 237 -28.75 23.53 -2.16
CA SER A 237 -29.01 23.02 -0.81
C SER A 237 -27.78 23.15 0.12
N TYR A 238 -26.58 23.00 -0.42
CA TYR A 238 -25.33 23.23 0.31
C TYR A 238 -25.00 24.73 0.45
N GLY A 239 -25.29 25.53 -0.58
CA GLY A 239 -24.95 26.96 -0.65
C GLY A 239 -23.47 27.23 -0.89
N GLU A 240 -23.12 28.34 -1.55
CA GLU A 240 -21.73 28.67 -1.90
C GLU A 240 -20.82 28.82 -0.67
N ASP A 241 -21.37 29.30 0.45
CA ASP A 241 -20.63 29.45 1.71
C ASP A 241 -20.11 28.12 2.27
N PHE A 242 -20.76 26.99 1.94
CA PHE A 242 -20.30 25.67 2.37
C PHE A 242 -19.00 25.27 1.67
N PHE A 243 -18.83 25.63 0.40
CA PHE A 243 -17.64 25.31 -0.37
C PHE A 243 -16.43 26.17 0.02
N HIS A 244 -16.67 27.39 0.50
CA HIS A 244 -15.62 28.35 0.85
C HIS A 244 -15.16 28.30 2.33
N LYS A 245 -15.79 27.47 3.16
CA LYS A 245 -15.43 27.24 4.58
C LYS A 245 -14.55 26.01 4.75
#